data_AF-T0YQA7-F1
#
_entry.id   AF-T0YQA7-F1
#
_cell.length_a   1.000
_cell.length_b   1.000
_cell.length_c   1.000
_cell.angle_alpha   90.00
_cell.angle_beta   90.00
_cell.angle_gamma   90.00
#
_symmetry.space_group_name_H-M   'P 1'
#
loop_
_entity.id
_entity.type
_entity.pdbx_description
1 polymer ?
#
loop_
_entity_poly.entity_id
_entity_poly.type
_entity_poly.pdbx_seq_one_letter_code
_entity_poly.pdbx_strand_id
1 'polypeptide(L)'
;PTYPFEDQPHIGAGPAAVRALHRWALATESEELARAARRLWEPMAARTGGLFSAGVALAGAELDLPGTTVIVEGEGPEADALLKAAWSSPQPNLVVFRGSPPPPFRLPTAVRSVAGGSTARALVCVGVSCRAPITEPRELSRSLGSVAG
;
A
#
# COMPACT_ATOMS: atom_id res chain seq x y z
N PRO A 1 -17.49 -28.20 -31.30
CA PRO A 1 -17.40 -27.52 -29.99
C PRO A 1 -16.86 -26.09 -30.18
N THR A 2 -17.78 -25.15 -30.39
CA THR A 2 -17.46 -23.73 -30.37
C THR A 2 -17.17 -23.39 -28.92
N TYR A 3 -15.94 -22.99 -28.61
CA TYR A 3 -15.67 -22.33 -27.32
C TYR A 3 -16.69 -21.19 -27.23
N PRO A 4 -17.53 -21.09 -26.18
CA PRO A 4 -18.33 -19.90 -26.04
C PRO A 4 -17.30 -18.78 -25.99
N PHE A 5 -17.37 -17.87 -26.96
CA PHE A 5 -16.63 -16.63 -26.94
C PHE A 5 -17.26 -15.85 -25.79
N GLU A 6 -16.88 -16.25 -24.59
CA GLU A 6 -17.19 -15.58 -23.37
C GLU A 6 -16.39 -14.28 -23.50
N ASP A 7 -17.07 -13.26 -24.02
CA ASP A 7 -16.67 -11.87 -23.95
C ASP A 7 -16.73 -11.45 -22.48
N GLN A 8 -15.95 -12.15 -21.65
CA GLN A 8 -15.72 -11.79 -20.28
C GLN A 8 -14.78 -10.59 -20.37
N PRO A 9 -15.19 -9.40 -19.90
CA PRO A 9 -14.27 -8.27 -19.80
C PRO A 9 -13.07 -8.78 -19.03
N HIS A 10 -11.90 -8.82 -19.68
CA HIS A 10 -10.71 -9.55 -19.24
C HIS A 10 -10.59 -9.55 -17.71
N ILE A 11 -11.02 -10.64 -17.05
CA ILE A 11 -11.12 -10.70 -15.58
C ILE A 11 -9.74 -10.49 -14.93
N GLY A 12 -8.65 -10.62 -15.68
CA GLY A 12 -7.32 -10.22 -15.25
C GLY A 12 -7.04 -8.71 -15.27
N ALA A 13 -7.50 -7.99 -16.30
CA ALA A 13 -7.12 -6.58 -16.52
C ALA A 13 -7.83 -5.62 -15.55
N GLY A 14 -9.12 -5.87 -15.27
CA GLY A 14 -9.92 -5.03 -14.37
C GLY A 14 -9.35 -4.98 -12.96
N PRO A 15 -9.18 -6.12 -12.27
CA PRO A 15 -8.59 -6.15 -10.93
C PRO A 15 -7.15 -5.65 -10.87
N ALA A 16 -6.34 -5.88 -11.92
CA ALA A 16 -5.00 -5.31 -11.99
C ALA A 16 -5.04 -3.77 -12.02
N ALA A 17 -5.95 -3.18 -12.80
CA ALA A 17 -6.15 -1.74 -12.83
C ALA A 17 -6.68 -1.18 -11.50
N VAL A 18 -7.61 -1.88 -10.82
CA VAL A 18 -8.07 -1.53 -9.47
C VAL A 18 -6.88 -1.44 -8.50
N ARG A 19 -6.04 -2.48 -8.47
CA ARG A 19 -4.88 -2.54 -7.58
C ARG A 19 -3.86 -1.45 -7.89
N ALA A 20 -3.60 -1.18 -9.17
CA ALA A 20 -2.71 -0.10 -9.59
C ALA A 20 -3.22 1.27 -9.13
N LEU A 21 -4.50 1.57 -9.38
CA LEU A 21 -5.13 2.82 -8.95
C LEU A 21 -5.13 2.96 -7.43
N HIS A 22 -5.45 1.88 -6.69
CA HIS A 22 -5.43 1.87 -5.23
C HIS A 22 -4.03 2.15 -4.67
N ARG A 23 -3.01 1.43 -5.14
CA ARG A 23 -1.63 1.64 -4.69
C ARG A 23 -1.12 3.04 -5.03
N TRP A 24 -1.51 3.57 -6.19
CA TRP A 24 -1.17 4.94 -6.55
C TRP A 24 -1.87 5.98 -5.67
N ALA A 25 -3.14 5.75 -5.35
CA ALA A 25 -3.89 6.59 -4.41
C ALA A 25 -3.20 6.63 -3.03
N LEU A 26 -2.74 5.48 -2.52
CA LEU A 26 -2.00 5.40 -1.27
C LEU A 26 -0.68 6.18 -1.31
N ALA A 27 0.08 6.07 -2.40
CA ALA A 27 1.38 6.74 -2.52
C ALA A 27 1.27 8.27 -2.74
N THR A 28 0.13 8.75 -3.22
CA THR A 28 -0.09 10.18 -3.56
C THR A 28 -1.11 10.89 -2.67
N GLU A 29 -1.78 10.17 -1.77
CA GLU A 29 -2.98 10.63 -1.05
C GLU A 29 -4.10 11.15 -1.99
N SER A 30 -4.20 10.61 -3.21
CA SER A 30 -5.20 11.06 -4.19
C SER A 30 -6.55 10.40 -3.95
N GLU A 31 -7.51 11.16 -3.43
CA GLU A 31 -8.89 10.70 -3.31
C GLU A 31 -9.54 10.39 -4.66
N GLU A 32 -9.14 11.10 -5.72
CA GLU A 32 -9.68 10.85 -7.06
C GLU A 32 -9.30 9.46 -7.55
N LEU A 33 -8.04 9.07 -7.38
CA LEU A 33 -7.56 7.73 -7.72
C LEU A 33 -8.20 6.66 -6.82
N ALA A 34 -8.36 6.94 -5.53
CA ALA A 34 -9.06 6.04 -4.60
C ALA A 34 -10.52 5.81 -5.04
N ARG A 35 -11.24 6.88 -5.40
CA ARG A 35 -12.61 6.78 -5.94
C ARG A 35 -12.65 6.06 -7.28
N ALA A 36 -11.67 6.27 -8.15
CA ALA A 36 -11.58 5.57 -9.43
C ALA A 36 -11.38 4.06 -9.24
N ALA A 37 -10.51 3.65 -8.31
CA ALA A 37 -10.30 2.25 -7.96
C ALA A 37 -11.60 1.58 -7.48
N ARG A 38 -12.35 2.23 -6.57
CA ARG A 38 -13.63 1.71 -6.07
C ARG A 38 -14.70 1.60 -7.15
N ARG A 39 -14.90 2.66 -7.94
CA ARG A 39 -15.86 2.65 -9.07
C ARG A 39 -15.57 1.56 -10.09
N LEU A 40 -14.28 1.28 -10.34
CA LEU A 40 -13.89 0.21 -11.24
C LEU A 40 -14.16 -1.18 -10.64
N TRP A 41 -13.97 -1.33 -9.33
CA TRP A 41 -14.16 -2.59 -8.63
C TRP A 41 -15.64 -2.98 -8.43
N GLU A 42 -16.51 -2.01 -8.11
CA GLU A 42 -17.92 -2.24 -7.73
C GLU A 42 -18.70 -3.16 -8.70
N PRO A 43 -18.66 -2.98 -10.04
CA PRO A 43 -19.38 -3.87 -10.96
C PRO A 43 -18.81 -5.30 -11.01
N MET A 44 -17.53 -5.48 -10.66
CA MET A 44 -16.88 -6.78 -10.61
C MET A 44 -17.14 -7.50 -9.28
N ALA A 45 -17.37 -6.76 -8.20
CA ALA A 45 -17.60 -7.32 -6.86
C ALA A 45 -18.80 -8.28 -6.83
N ALA A 46 -19.87 -8.00 -7.58
CA ALA A 46 -21.03 -8.88 -7.71
C ALA A 46 -20.77 -10.16 -8.52
N ARG A 47 -19.62 -10.24 -9.21
CA ARG A 47 -19.23 -11.36 -10.09
C ARG A 47 -18.23 -12.29 -9.41
N THR A 48 -18.08 -12.20 -8.09
CA THR A 48 -17.23 -13.11 -7.32
C THR A 48 -17.82 -14.52 -7.30
N GLY A 49 -17.18 -15.45 -8.02
CA GLY A 49 -17.53 -16.87 -8.06
C GLY A 49 -16.70 -17.61 -9.12
N GLY A 50 -16.33 -18.86 -8.83
CA GLY A 50 -15.57 -19.71 -9.76
C GLY A 50 -14.05 -19.51 -9.74
N LEU A 51 -13.34 -20.34 -10.51
CA LEU A 51 -11.86 -20.44 -10.50
C LEU A 51 -11.14 -19.13 -10.91
N PHE A 52 -11.82 -18.26 -11.65
CA PHE A 52 -11.21 -17.05 -12.23
C PHE A 52 -11.48 -15.77 -11.42
N SER A 53 -12.21 -15.84 -10.30
CA SER A 53 -12.53 -14.65 -9.47
C SER A 53 -11.44 -14.26 -8.48
N ALA A 54 -10.33 -15.01 -8.40
CA ALA A 54 -9.25 -14.77 -7.44
C ALA A 54 -8.68 -13.35 -7.54
N GLY A 55 -8.54 -12.81 -8.77
CA GLY A 55 -8.07 -11.44 -8.98
C GLY A 55 -9.03 -10.39 -8.40
N VAL A 56 -10.34 -10.58 -8.61
CA VAL A 56 -11.39 -9.68 -8.08
C VAL A 56 -11.41 -9.71 -6.55
N ALA A 57 -11.32 -10.92 -5.96
CA ALA A 57 -11.28 -11.10 -4.52
C ALA A 57 -10.04 -10.45 -3.90
N LEU A 58 -8.87 -10.64 -4.51
CA LEU A 58 -7.62 -10.02 -4.03
C LEU A 58 -7.68 -8.48 -4.13
N ALA A 59 -8.21 -7.95 -5.23
CA ALA A 59 -8.37 -6.50 -5.38
C ALA A 59 -9.34 -5.93 -4.34
N GLY A 60 -10.43 -6.64 -4.04
CA GLY A 60 -11.37 -6.26 -2.97
C GLY A 60 -10.68 -6.28 -1.59
N ALA A 61 -9.97 -7.36 -1.27
CA ALA A 61 -9.21 -7.45 -0.02
C ALA A 61 -8.17 -6.34 0.13
N GLU A 62 -7.44 -5.98 -0.93
CA GLU A 62 -6.51 -4.85 -0.90
C GLU A 62 -7.23 -3.50 -0.71
N LEU A 63 -8.43 -3.30 -1.28
CA LEU A 63 -9.21 -2.06 -1.10
C LEU A 63 -9.74 -1.87 0.33
N ASP A 64 -10.01 -2.97 1.04
CA ASP A 64 -10.52 -2.96 2.40
C ASP A 64 -9.41 -2.82 3.45
N LEU A 65 -8.17 -3.20 3.10
CA LEU A 65 -7.03 -3.09 3.99
C LEU A 65 -6.50 -1.64 4.04
N PRO A 66 -6.22 -1.10 5.24
CA PRO A 66 -5.61 0.22 5.36
C PRO A 66 -4.22 0.22 4.73
N GLY A 67 -3.90 1.32 4.03
CA GLY A 67 -2.53 1.55 3.55
C GLY A 67 -1.56 1.69 4.70
N THR A 68 -0.36 1.14 4.55
CA THR A 68 0.74 1.33 5.49
C THR A 68 1.83 2.15 4.81
N THR A 69 2.23 3.27 5.40
CA THR A 69 3.32 4.10 4.90
C THR A 69 4.47 4.09 5.90
N VAL A 70 5.66 3.80 5.42
CA VAL A 70 6.91 3.88 6.19
C VAL A 70 7.79 4.95 5.58
N ILE A 71 8.21 5.91 6.40
CA ILE A 71 9.18 6.94 6.01
C ILE A 71 10.43 6.75 6.83
N VAL A 72 11.53 6.47 6.15
CA VAL A 72 12.84 6.34 6.77
C VAL A 72 13.58 7.67 6.66
N GLU A 73 13.85 8.28 7.81
CA GLU A 73 14.62 9.51 7.95
C GLU A 73 16.06 9.22 8.35
N GLY A 74 16.93 10.21 8.19
CA GLY A 74 18.37 10.10 8.46
C GLY A 74 19.16 9.47 7.30
N GLU A 75 20.47 9.42 7.51
CA GLU A 75 21.44 8.88 6.56
C GLU A 75 22.35 7.86 7.25
N GLY A 76 23.15 7.14 6.47
CA GLY A 76 24.11 6.17 6.96
C GLY A 76 23.56 4.75 7.14
N PRO A 77 24.40 3.85 7.68
CA PRO A 77 24.12 2.41 7.77
C PRO A 77 22.84 2.09 8.56
N GLU A 78 22.51 2.87 9.58
CA GLU A 78 21.34 2.70 10.42
C GLU A 78 20.04 2.96 9.63
N ALA A 79 20.00 4.04 8.84
CA ALA A 79 18.88 4.35 7.96
C ALA A 79 18.73 3.29 6.86
N ASP A 80 19.84 2.78 6.32
CA ASP A 80 19.82 1.72 5.31
C ASP A 80 19.30 0.39 5.86
N ALA A 81 19.63 0.07 7.11
CA ALA A 81 19.10 -1.10 7.80
C ALA A 81 17.59 -1.01 8.03
N LEU A 82 17.08 0.18 8.42
CA LEU A 82 15.65 0.44 8.56
C LEU A 82 14.92 0.33 7.22
N LEU A 83 15.50 0.92 6.15
CA LEU A 83 14.93 0.84 4.81
C LEU A 83 14.84 -0.60 4.31
N LYS A 84 15.90 -1.39 4.52
CA LYS A 84 15.92 -2.81 4.18
C LYS A 84 14.86 -3.59 4.95
N ALA A 85 14.70 -3.32 6.24
CA ALA A 85 13.66 -3.96 7.06
C ALA A 85 12.25 -3.60 6.59
N ALA A 86 12.01 -2.34 6.19
CA ALA A 86 10.73 -1.92 5.62
C ALA A 86 10.44 -2.63 4.29
N TRP A 87 11.37 -2.63 3.32
CA TRP A 87 11.18 -3.29 2.02
C TRP A 87 11.05 -4.81 2.09
N SER A 88 11.59 -5.45 3.14
CA SER A 88 11.46 -6.90 3.32
C SER A 88 10.11 -7.32 3.93
N SER A 89 9.26 -6.35 4.28
CA SER A 89 7.97 -6.64 4.92
C SER A 89 6.97 -7.24 3.93
N PRO A 90 6.22 -8.28 4.33
CA PRO A 90 5.11 -8.82 3.54
C PRO A 90 3.82 -8.00 3.65
N GLN A 91 3.85 -6.85 4.34
CA GLN A 91 2.68 -6.03 4.63
C GLN A 91 1.95 -5.62 3.32
N PRO A 92 0.66 -5.95 3.17
CA PRO A 92 -0.11 -5.48 2.02
C PRO A 92 -0.24 -3.96 2.04
N ASN A 93 -0.36 -3.36 0.85
CA ASN A 93 -0.52 -1.91 0.70
C ASN A 93 0.60 -1.07 1.35
N LEU A 94 1.81 -1.64 1.45
CA LEU A 94 2.97 -0.96 1.97
C LEU A 94 3.56 0.03 0.96
N VAL A 95 3.73 1.27 1.39
CA VAL A 95 4.45 2.32 0.68
C VAL A 95 5.66 2.70 1.52
N VAL A 96 6.85 2.69 0.92
CA VAL A 96 8.09 3.01 1.63
C VAL A 96 8.77 4.20 0.96
N PHE A 97 9.09 5.21 1.76
CA PHE A 97 9.85 6.38 1.34
C PHE A 97 11.15 6.49 2.13
N ARG A 98 12.20 6.97 1.48
CA ARG A 98 13.40 7.47 2.14
C ARG A 98 13.38 9.00 2.08
N GLY A 99 13.41 9.64 3.23
CA GLY A 99 13.27 11.09 3.36
C GLY A 99 11.94 11.61 2.80
N SER A 100 11.97 12.83 2.27
CA SER A 100 10.79 13.45 1.67
C SER A 100 10.52 12.87 0.26
N PRO A 101 9.31 12.37 -0.01
CA PRO A 101 8.93 11.91 -1.34
C PRO A 101 8.93 13.07 -2.36
N PRO A 102 9.32 12.83 -3.62
CA PRO A 102 9.18 13.79 -4.69
C PRO A 102 7.72 13.86 -5.20
N PRO A 103 7.28 14.98 -5.80
CA PRO A 103 5.99 15.01 -6.49
C PRO A 103 5.87 13.91 -7.56
N PRO A 104 4.68 13.30 -7.76
CA PRO A 104 3.40 13.59 -7.11
C PRO A 104 3.20 12.88 -5.76
N PHE A 105 4.19 12.14 -5.27
CA PHE A 105 4.11 11.41 -4.01
C PHE A 105 4.13 12.36 -2.81
N ARG A 106 3.44 11.99 -1.74
CA ARG A 106 3.24 12.86 -0.58
C ARG A 106 3.48 12.09 0.72
N LEU A 107 4.00 12.81 1.72
CA LEU A 107 4.00 12.31 3.08
C LEU A 107 2.55 12.23 3.57
N PRO A 108 2.20 11.16 4.33
CA PRO A 108 0.94 11.09 5.01
C PRO A 108 0.69 12.38 5.79
N THR A 109 -0.51 12.92 5.71
CA THR A 109 -0.87 14.18 6.39
C THR A 109 -0.53 14.14 7.88
N ALA A 110 -0.70 12.97 8.51
CA ALA A 110 -0.37 12.73 9.91
C ALA A 110 1.14 12.81 10.27
N VAL A 111 2.05 12.73 9.28
CA VAL A 111 3.51 12.75 9.50
C VAL A 111 4.14 14.10 9.20
N ARG A 112 3.47 14.97 8.43
CA ARG A 112 4.06 16.22 7.96
C ARG A 112 4.57 17.12 9.10
N SER A 113 3.94 17.07 10.28
CA SER A 113 4.33 17.84 11.46
C SER A 113 5.52 17.25 12.23
N VAL A 114 5.84 15.98 12.01
CA VAL A 114 6.85 15.23 12.79
C VAL A 114 8.08 14.87 11.96
N ALA A 115 7.98 15.04 10.63
CA ALA A 115 9.06 14.82 9.67
C ALA A 115 10.16 15.89 9.75
N GLY A 116 11.35 15.56 9.25
CA GLY A 116 12.52 16.44 9.21
C GLY A 116 13.58 16.16 10.28
N GLY A 117 13.56 14.98 10.89
CA GLY A 117 14.61 14.58 11.84
C GLY A 117 15.94 14.26 11.15
N SER A 118 17.07 14.61 11.79
CA SER A 118 18.42 14.28 11.29
C SER A 118 18.89 12.87 11.70
N THR A 119 18.27 12.27 12.70
CA THR A 119 18.62 10.94 13.22
C THR A 119 17.93 9.82 12.46
N ALA A 120 18.62 8.69 12.25
CA ALA A 120 18.06 7.51 11.63
C ALA A 120 16.83 6.97 12.39
N ARG A 121 15.64 7.05 11.79
CA ARG A 121 14.38 6.57 12.37
C ARG A 121 13.35 6.28 11.29
N ALA A 122 12.42 5.38 11.58
CA ALA A 122 11.30 5.02 10.73
C ALA A 122 9.98 5.54 11.34
N LEU A 123 9.24 6.32 10.56
CA LEU A 123 7.89 6.78 10.88
C LEU A 123 6.90 5.83 10.18
N VAL A 124 6.05 5.17 10.96
CA VAL A 124 5.11 4.16 10.45
C VAL A 124 3.69 4.65 10.65
N CYS A 125 2.93 4.74 9.56
CA CYS A 125 1.52 5.12 9.58
C CYS A 125 0.65 4.06 8.94
N VAL A 126 -0.50 3.79 9.55
CA VAL A 126 -1.50 2.84 9.09
C VAL A 126 -2.83 3.59 8.99
N GLY A 127 -3.33 3.76 7.77
CA GLY A 127 -4.46 4.64 7.50
C GLY A 127 -4.18 6.07 7.94
N VAL A 128 -4.97 6.57 8.91
CA VAL A 128 -4.89 7.95 9.41
C VAL A 128 -4.03 8.09 10.68
N SER A 129 -3.51 6.98 11.22
CA SER A 129 -2.81 6.95 12.50
C SER A 129 -1.33 6.65 12.31
N CYS A 130 -0.48 7.32 13.07
CA CYS A 130 0.97 7.08 13.06
C CYS A 130 1.46 6.60 14.42
N ARG A 131 2.47 5.74 14.40
CA ARG A 131 3.14 5.22 15.59
C ARG A 131 4.31 6.11 16.00
N ALA A 132 4.83 5.89 17.20
CA ALA A 132 6.07 6.49 17.63
C ALA A 132 7.23 6.12 16.66
N PRO A 133 8.23 7.00 16.48
CA PRO A 133 9.37 6.70 15.62
C PRO A 133 10.15 5.46 16.10
N ILE A 134 10.47 4.55 15.17
CA ILE A 134 11.21 3.32 15.44
C ILE A 134 12.65 3.48 14.95
N THR A 135 13.64 3.22 15.80
CA THR A 135 15.07 3.33 15.45
C THR A 135 15.75 1.98 15.24
N GLU A 136 15.10 0.86 15.60
CA GLU A 136 15.69 -0.47 15.53
C GLU A 136 15.04 -1.33 14.42
N PRO A 137 15.82 -1.93 13.49
CA PRO A 137 15.28 -2.68 12.37
C PRO A 137 14.43 -3.91 12.73
N ARG A 138 14.77 -4.66 13.79
CA ARG A 138 13.98 -5.85 14.19
C ARG A 138 12.63 -5.44 14.80
N GLU A 139 12.56 -4.34 15.53
CA GLU A 139 11.32 -3.74 16.00
C GLU A 139 10.46 -3.30 14.81
N LEU A 140 11.07 -2.66 13.81
CA LEU A 140 10.37 -2.29 12.58
C LEU A 140 9.78 -3.53 11.88
N SER A 141 10.58 -4.58 11.67
CA SER A 141 10.11 -5.84 11.08
C SER A 141 8.96 -6.48 11.86
N ARG A 142 9.04 -6.51 13.20
CA ARG A 142 7.94 -7.02 14.05
C ARG A 142 6.68 -6.17 13.91
N SER A 143 6.84 -4.84 13.89
CA SER A 143 5.74 -3.89 13.79
C SER A 143 4.96 -3.99 12.47
N LEU A 144 5.65 -4.39 11.40
CA LEU A 144 5.10 -4.57 10.05
C LEU A 144 4.70 -6.03 9.76
N GLY A 145 5.19 -6.99 10.54
CA GLY A 145 4.83 -8.41 10.40
C GLY A 145 3.57 -8.80 11.18
N SER A 146 3.04 -7.92 12.03
CA SER A 146 1.94 -8.23 12.95
C SER A 146 0.54 -8.00 12.37
N VAL A 147 0.38 -7.76 11.06
CA VAL A 147 -0.95 -7.53 10.47
C VAL A 147 -1.51 -8.83 9.89
N ALA A 148 -1.89 -9.70 10.82
CA ALA A 148 -2.89 -10.74 10.65
C ALA A 148 -3.59 -10.88 12.01
N GLY A 149 -4.61 -10.04 12.23
CA GLY A 149 -5.42 -9.99 13.44
C GLY A 149 -6.63 -9.10 13.23
#